data_AF-A0A7V4UM24-F1
#
_entry.id   AF-A0A7V4UM24-F1
#
_cell.length_a   1.000
_cell.length_b   1.000
_cell.length_c   1.000
_cell.angle_alpha   90.00
_cell.angle_beta   90.00
_cell.angle_gamma   90.00
#
_symmetry.space_group_name_H-M   'P 1'
#
loop_
_entity.id
_entity.type
_entity.pdbx_description
1 polymer ?
#
loop_
_entity_poly.entity_id
_entity_poly.type
_entity_poly.pdbx_seq_one_letter_code
_entity_poly.pdbx_strand_id
1 'polypeptide(L)'
;MKEESLIEIDGSYGEGGGQILRTSLALSAILRRPFIIHHIRSKRKNPGLQAQHLKAIEAVAQITEAHTEGLRLGSQEVAFYPKKIIPKEYRFEIPTAGSLTL
;
A
#
# COMPACT_ATOMS: atom_id res chain seq x y z
N MET A 1 5.60 -25.54 -4.47
CA MET A 1 5.09 -24.17 -4.30
C MET A 1 6.04 -23.26 -5.07
N LYS A 2 5.54 -22.44 -6.01
CA LYS A 2 6.42 -21.48 -6.71
C LYS A 2 6.86 -20.44 -5.69
N GLU A 3 8.15 -20.13 -5.66
CA GLU A 3 8.66 -18.92 -5.04
C GLU A 3 7.97 -17.74 -5.72
N GLU A 4 7.07 -17.09 -4.99
CA GLU A 4 6.40 -15.88 -5.47
C GLU A 4 7.42 -14.75 -5.44
N SER A 5 8.03 -14.48 -6.60
CA SER A 5 9.03 -13.43 -6.77
C SER A 5 8.48 -12.08 -6.34
N LEU A 6 9.24 -11.39 -5.49
CA LEU A 6 9.01 -10.00 -5.11
C LEU A 6 8.87 -9.11 -6.36
N ILE A 7 7.80 -8.32 -6.43
CA ILE A 7 7.55 -7.41 -7.55
C ILE A 7 8.06 -6.01 -7.18
N GLU A 8 8.95 -5.45 -8.00
CA GLU A 8 9.34 -4.04 -7.87
C GLU A 8 8.45 -3.13 -8.73
N ILE A 9 8.06 -1.99 -8.16
CA ILE A 9 7.13 -1.05 -8.78
C ILE A 9 7.69 0.37 -8.68
N ASP A 10 7.76 1.08 -9.80
CA ASP A 10 8.06 2.51 -9.81
C ASP A 10 6.76 3.33 -9.67
N GLY A 11 6.57 3.93 -8.49
CA GLY A 11 5.44 4.81 -8.17
C GLY A 11 5.47 6.16 -8.88
N SER A 12 6.54 6.49 -9.61
CA SER A 12 6.63 7.70 -10.44
C SER A 12 5.91 7.56 -11.79
N TYR A 13 5.61 6.34 -12.21
CA TYR A 13 5.04 6.07 -13.54
C TYR A 13 3.66 6.74 -13.74
N GLY A 14 3.36 7.11 -14.99
CA GLY A 14 2.13 7.83 -15.34
C GLY A 14 1.97 9.13 -14.56
N GLU A 15 0.83 9.32 -13.91
CA GLU A 15 0.52 10.51 -13.10
C GLU A 15 1.41 10.69 -11.86
N GLY A 16 2.11 9.64 -11.42
CA GLY A 16 2.90 9.68 -10.18
C GLY A 16 2.04 10.08 -8.96
N GLY A 17 0.80 9.60 -8.91
CA GLY A 17 -0.18 9.85 -7.86
C GLY A 17 -0.28 8.71 -6.85
N GLY A 18 -1.40 8.63 -6.12
CA GLY A 18 -1.65 7.55 -5.16
C GLY A 18 -2.27 6.28 -5.77
N GLN A 19 -2.67 6.32 -7.04
CA GLN A 19 -3.42 5.23 -7.68
C GLN A 19 -2.57 3.97 -7.88
N ILE A 20 -1.33 4.11 -8.34
CA ILE A 20 -0.41 2.95 -8.51
C ILE A 20 -0.29 2.21 -7.17
N LEU A 21 -0.02 2.92 -6.08
CA LEU A 21 0.09 2.32 -4.76
C LEU A 21 -1.17 1.52 -4.38
N ARG A 22 -2.37 2.11 -4.53
CA ARG A 22 -3.62 1.45 -4.15
C ARG A 22 -3.90 0.20 -4.98
N THR A 23 -3.68 0.29 -6.30
CA THR A 23 -3.87 -0.85 -7.20
C THR A 23 -2.88 -1.96 -6.89
N SER A 24 -1.60 -1.64 -6.70
CA SER A 24 -0.57 -2.61 -6.31
C SER A 24 -0.91 -3.29 -4.99
N LEU A 25 -1.36 -2.53 -3.99
CA LEU A 25 -1.77 -3.05 -2.69
C LEU A 25 -2.95 -4.04 -2.82
N ALA A 26 -4.00 -3.66 -3.55
CA ALA A 26 -5.16 -4.51 -3.75
C ALA A 26 -4.82 -5.81 -4.52
N LEU A 27 -4.05 -5.70 -5.60
CA LEU A 27 -3.62 -6.84 -6.39
C LEU A 27 -2.70 -7.77 -5.58
N SER A 28 -1.75 -7.19 -4.84
CA SER A 28 -0.86 -7.95 -3.96
C SER A 28 -1.65 -8.73 -2.92
N ALA A 29 -2.62 -8.09 -2.25
CA ALA A 29 -3.47 -8.73 -1.26
C ALA A 29 -4.29 -9.90 -1.84
N ILE A 30 -4.88 -9.72 -3.02
CA ILE A 30 -5.72 -10.75 -3.68
C ILE A 30 -4.86 -11.90 -4.22
N LEU A 31 -3.75 -11.58 -4.90
CA LEU A 31 -2.88 -12.57 -5.54
C LEU A 31 -1.88 -13.21 -4.57
N ARG A 32 -1.75 -12.68 -3.35
CA ARG A 32 -0.76 -13.07 -2.33
C ARG A 32 0.69 -12.99 -2.85
N ARG A 33 0.98 -11.94 -3.60
CA ARG A 33 2.32 -11.70 -4.19
C ARG A 33 2.94 -10.48 -3.53
N PRO A 34 4.15 -10.58 -2.94
CA PRO A 34 4.77 -9.44 -2.28
C PRO A 34 5.24 -8.40 -3.30
N PHE A 35 5.28 -7.13 -2.89
CA PHE A 35 5.84 -6.05 -3.71
C PHE A 35 6.63 -5.03 -2.89
N ILE A 36 7.55 -4.35 -3.57
CA ILE A 36 8.17 -3.10 -3.12
C ILE A 36 7.81 -2.01 -4.12
N ILE A 37 7.40 -0.86 -3.62
CA ILE A 37 7.15 0.32 -4.43
C ILE A 37 8.09 1.46 -4.02
N HIS A 38 8.74 2.07 -5.00
CA HIS A 38 9.62 3.22 -4.83
C HIS A 38 8.98 4.49 -5.43
N HIS A 39 9.56 5.66 -5.17
CA HIS A 39 9.12 6.96 -5.71
C HIS A 39 7.64 7.27 -5.51
N ILE A 40 7.04 6.83 -4.39
CA ILE A 40 5.61 7.01 -4.13
C ILE A 40 5.28 8.50 -4.20
N ARG A 41 4.36 8.85 -5.10
CA ARG A 41 3.85 10.22 -5.26
C ARG A 41 4.95 11.27 -5.56
N SER A 42 6.07 10.86 -6.15
CA SER A 42 7.22 11.74 -6.42
C SER A 42 6.90 12.97 -7.29
N LYS A 43 5.85 12.89 -8.12
CA LYS A 43 5.38 13.99 -8.99
C LYS A 43 4.34 14.91 -8.34
N ARG A 44 4.07 14.78 -7.03
CA ARG A 44 3.10 15.62 -6.30
C ARG A 44 3.82 16.64 -5.41
N LYS A 45 3.16 17.78 -5.12
CA LYS A 45 3.67 18.83 -4.22
C LYS A 45 4.14 18.31 -2.87
N ASN A 46 3.40 17.35 -2.31
CA ASN A 46 3.76 16.63 -1.08
C ASN A 46 4.05 15.19 -1.46
N PRO A 47 5.30 14.78 -1.71
CA PRO A 47 5.65 13.40 -2.05
C PRO A 47 5.40 12.39 -0.93
N GLY A 48 5.47 11.11 -1.27
CA GLY A 48 5.36 10.00 -0.32
C GLY A 48 3.96 9.71 0.19
N LEU A 49 3.88 8.81 1.17
CA LEU A 49 2.65 8.44 1.85
C LEU A 49 2.01 9.65 2.55
N GLN A 50 0.69 9.70 2.50
CA GLN A 50 -0.13 10.65 3.25
C GLN A 50 -1.01 9.83 4.21
N ALA A 51 -1.71 10.49 5.13
CA ALA A 51 -2.52 9.80 6.14
C ALA A 51 -3.46 8.74 5.54
N GLN A 52 -4.15 9.06 4.43
CA GLN A 52 -5.03 8.10 3.75
C GLN A 52 -4.28 6.87 3.19
N HIS A 53 -3.10 7.08 2.58
CA HIS A 53 -2.31 5.99 2.01
C HIS A 53 -1.76 5.08 3.12
N LEU A 54 -1.26 5.69 4.20
CA LEU A 54 -0.77 5.00 5.38
C LEU A 54 -1.87 4.12 5.97
N LYS A 55 -3.06 4.69 6.20
CA LYS A 55 -4.20 3.96 6.76
C LYS A 55 -4.72 2.87 5.83
N ALA A 56 -4.75 3.10 4.52
CA ALA A 56 -5.13 2.06 3.56
C ALA A 56 -4.17 0.86 3.61
N ILE A 57 -2.85 1.09 3.67
CA ILE A 57 -1.87 0.01 3.79
C ILE A 57 -1.99 -0.70 5.15
N GLU A 58 -2.11 0.03 6.25
CA GLU A 58 -2.34 -0.56 7.58
C GLU A 58 -3.59 -1.44 7.61
N ALA A 59 -4.68 -0.96 6.99
CA ALA A 59 -5.93 -1.69 6.91
C ALA A 59 -5.78 -3.00 6.13
N VAL A 60 -5.20 -2.94 4.93
CA VAL A 60 -5.00 -4.13 4.10
C VAL A 60 -3.96 -5.08 4.73
N ALA A 61 -2.95 -4.55 5.42
CA ALA A 61 -2.01 -5.38 6.18
C ALA A 61 -2.71 -6.14 7.30
N GLN A 62 -3.63 -5.50 8.03
CA GLN A 62 -4.43 -6.17 9.05
C GLN A 62 -5.38 -7.22 8.45
N ILE A 63 -5.95 -6.95 7.27
CA ILE A 63 -6.82 -7.88 6.55
C ILE A 63 -6.06 -9.12 6.08
N THR A 64 -4.79 -8.96 5.70
CA THR A 64 -3.99 -10.02 5.04
C THR A 64 -2.91 -10.65 5.93
N GLU A 65 -2.85 -10.28 7.20
CA GLU A 65 -1.73 -10.58 8.11
C GLU A 65 -0.36 -10.24 7.51
N ALA A 66 -0.30 -9.15 6.74
CA ALA A 66 0.90 -8.79 6.00
C ALA A 66 2.01 -8.28 6.93
N HIS A 67 3.25 -8.53 6.54
CA HIS A 67 4.39 -7.76 7.03
C HIS A 67 4.58 -6.52 6.13
N THR A 68 4.99 -5.40 6.71
CA THR A 68 5.21 -4.16 5.98
C THR A 68 6.47 -3.47 6.44
N GLU A 69 7.22 -2.89 5.50
CA GLU A 69 8.40 -2.07 5.78
C GLU A 69 8.22 -0.67 5.19
N GLY A 70 8.88 0.33 5.79
CA GLY A 70 8.81 1.72 5.29
C GLY A 70 7.49 2.44 5.58
N LEU A 71 6.58 1.86 6.35
CA LEU A 71 5.22 2.36 6.57
C LEU A 71 5.16 3.56 7.54
N ARG A 72 5.48 4.75 7.04
CA ARG A 72 5.44 6.03 7.78
C ARG A 72 4.99 7.20 6.89
N LEU A 73 4.47 8.26 7.49
CA LEU A 73 4.12 9.48 6.75
C LEU A 73 5.32 10.01 5.95
N GLY A 74 5.08 10.44 4.72
CA GLY A 74 6.12 10.93 3.82
C GLY A 74 7.04 9.87 3.23
N SER A 75 6.88 8.59 3.58
CA SER A 75 7.71 7.54 2.98
C SER A 75 7.50 7.46 1.48
N GLN A 76 8.59 7.42 0.73
CA GLN A 76 8.58 7.22 -0.72
C GLN A 76 8.83 5.77 -1.12
N GLU A 77 9.02 4.90 -0.12
CA GLU A 77 9.28 3.47 -0.30
C GLU A 77 8.47 2.66 0.70
N VAL A 78 7.83 1.60 0.21
CA VAL A 78 7.08 0.64 1.04
C VAL A 78 7.28 -0.75 0.47
N ALA A 79 7.57 -1.70 1.35
CA ALA A 79 7.47 -3.12 1.06
C ALA A 79 6.22 -3.71 1.73
N PHE A 80 5.51 -4.59 1.03
CA PHE A 80 4.29 -5.21 1.52
C PHE A 80 4.30 -6.71 1.19
N TYR A 81 4.17 -7.54 2.23
CA TYR A 81 4.29 -8.99 2.17
C TYR A 81 3.00 -9.64 2.68
N PRO A 82 1.99 -9.87 1.82
CA PRO A 82 0.72 -10.45 2.22
C PRO A 82 0.87 -11.93 2.61
N LYS A 83 0.04 -12.40 3.55
CA LYS A 83 -0.03 -13.83 3.91
C LYS A 83 -1.37 -14.44 3.48
N LYS A 84 -2.44 -14.18 4.23
CA LYS A 84 -3.78 -14.74 3.98
C LYS A 84 -4.84 -13.73 4.33
N ILE A 85 -5.88 -13.64 3.51
CA ILE A 85 -7.05 -12.81 3.79
C ILE A 85 -7.82 -13.43 4.95
N ILE A 86 -8.06 -12.66 6.00
CA ILE A 86 -8.83 -13.05 7.17
C ILE A 86 -10.23 -12.41 7.09
N PRO A 87 -11.30 -13.20 6.91
CA PRO A 87 -12.66 -12.68 6.96
C PRO A 87 -13.04 -12.35 8.41
N LYS A 88 -13.35 -11.09 8.68
CA LYS A 88 -13.91 -10.59 9.94
C LYS A 88 -14.47 -9.18 9.75
N GLU A 89 -15.10 -8.65 10.78
CA GLU A 89 -15.44 -7.23 10.83
C GLU A 89 -14.19 -6.40 11.12
N TYR A 90 -14.01 -5.34 10.34
CA TYR A 90 -12.92 -4.39 10.49
C TYR A 90 -13.47 -2.98 10.67
N ARG A 91 -12.81 -2.20 11.53
CA ARG A 91 -13.06 -0.78 11.69
C ARG A 91 -11.74 -0.03 11.54
N PHE A 92 -11.71 0.91 10.60
CA PHE A 92 -10.55 1.75 10.34
C PHE A 92 -10.95 3.21 10.48
N GLU A 93 -10.08 4.00 11.11
CA GLU A 93 -10.29 5.43 11.32
C GLU A 93 -9.18 6.21 10.63
N ILE A 94 -9.56 7.11 9.74
CA ILE A 94 -8.64 8.04 9.07
C ILE A 94 -8.72 9.35 9.85
N PRO A 95 -7.65 9.76 10.57
CA PRO A 95 -7.70 10.89 11.50
C PRO A 95 -7.71 12.26 10.80
N THR A 96 -7.83 12.30 9.48
CA THR A 96 -7.80 13.51 8.66
C THR A 96 -8.97 13.52 7.69
N ALA A 97 -9.18 14.64 6.98
CA ALA A 97 -10.13 14.74 5.86
C ALA A 97 -9.71 13.94 4.60
N GLY A 98 -8.99 12.84 4.78
CA GLY A 98 -8.67 11.90 3.70
C GLY A 98 -9.94 11.22 3.17
N SER A 99 -9.88 10.79 1.91
CA SER A 99 -11.05 10.16 1.27
C SER A 99 -11.25 8.75 1.81
N LEU A 100 -12.39 8.50 2.46
CA LEU A 100 -12.75 7.16 2.95
C LEU A 100 -12.92 6.12 1.83
N THR A 101 -13.29 6.57 0.63
CA THR A 101 -13.51 5.69 -0.54
C THR A 101 -12.22 5.25 -1.23
N LEU A 102 -11.05 5.76 -0.81
CA LEU A 102 -9.75 5.54 -1.47
C LEU A 102 -8.78 4.76 -0.59
#